data_AF-A0A6A7L7W0-F1
#
_entry.id   AF-A0A6A7L7W0-F1
#
_cell.length_a   1.000
_cell.length_b   1.000
_cell.length_c   1.000
_cell.angle_alpha   90.00
_cell.angle_beta   90.00
_cell.angle_gamma   90.00
#
_symmetry.space_group_name_H-M   'P 1'
#
loop_
_entity.id
_entity.type
_entity.pdbx_description
1 polymer ?
#
loop_
_entity_poly.entity_id
_entity_poly.type
_entity_poly.pdbx_seq_one_letter_code
_entity_poly.pdbx_strand_id
1 'polypeptide(L)' 'MPLVSSRLASLQDANDTTLELEFRSRARYRYFEVPPPIVEGLVAATSKGR' A
#
# COMPACT_ATOMS: atom_id res chain seq x y z
N MET A 1 -2.46 -6.99 -3.73
CA MET A 1 -1.29 -7.87 -4.03
C MET A 1 -0.45 -8.07 -2.76
N PRO A 2 0.03 -9.29 -2.46
CA PRO A 2 0.96 -9.53 -1.36
C PRO A 2 2.35 -8.98 -1.68
N LEU A 3 2.99 -8.34 -0.69
CA LEU A 3 4.30 -7.67 -0.88
C LEU A 3 5.37 -8.32 0.01
N VAL A 4 6.61 -8.39 -0.49
CA VAL A 4 7.78 -8.74 0.32
C VAL A 4 8.24 -7.50 1.08
N SER A 5 7.66 -7.27 2.26
CA SER A 5 8.03 -6.19 3.18
C SER A 5 8.09 -6.70 4.63
N SER A 6 8.98 -6.10 5.42
CA SER A 6 9.13 -6.39 6.85
C SER A 6 7.96 -5.85 7.69
N ARG A 7 7.27 -4.81 7.19
CA ARG A 7 6.15 -4.15 7.89
C ARG A 7 4.81 -4.38 7.21
N LEU A 8 4.76 -4.31 5.87
CA LEU A 8 3.54 -4.54 5.11
C LEU A 8 3.36 -6.01 4.74
N ALA A 9 2.12 -6.47 4.83
CA ALA A 9 1.69 -7.77 4.36
C ALA A 9 1.09 -7.67 2.95
N SER A 10 0.22 -6.67 2.72
CA SER A 10 -0.42 -6.48 1.41
C SER A 10 -0.72 -5.01 1.14
N LEU A 11 -0.78 -4.66 -0.15
CA LEU A 11 -1.27 -3.38 -0.65
C LEU A 11 -2.38 -3.70 -1.65
N GLN A 12 -3.53 -3.07 -1.49
CA GLN A 12 -4.66 -3.21 -2.40
C GLN A 12 -5.12 -1.82 -2.83
N ASP A 13 -5.26 -1.66 -4.13
CA ASP A 13 -5.99 -0.54 -4.69
C ASP A 13 -7.47 -0.89 -4.63
N ALA A 14 -8.20 -0.27 -3.69
CA ALA A 14 -9.57 -0.66 -3.38
C ALA A 14 -10.59 0.01 -4.32
N ASN A 15 -10.25 1.18 -4.87
CA ASN A 15 -10.99 2.02 -5.84
C ASN A 15 -9.99 3.03 -6.44
N ASP A 16 -10.25 3.66 -7.60
CA ASP A 16 -9.35 4.57 -8.36
C ASP A 16 -8.57 5.65 -7.56
N THR A 17 -8.92 5.90 -6.30
CA THR A 17 -8.24 6.84 -5.40
C THR A 17 -8.08 6.34 -3.96
N THR A 18 -8.39 5.07 -3.67
CA THR A 18 -8.35 4.52 -2.30
C THR A 18 -7.31 3.42 -2.18
N LEU A 19 -6.26 3.70 -1.42
CA LEU A 19 -5.19 2.75 -1.13
C LEU A 19 -5.43 2.07 0.22
N GLU A 20 -5.57 0.76 0.22
CA GLU A 20 -5.63 -0.05 1.44
C GLU A 20 -4.27 -0.72 1.71
N LEU A 21 -3.75 -0.49 2.92
CA LEU A 21 -2.52 -1.09 3.40
C LEU A 21 -2.83 -2.03 4.56
N GLU A 22 -2.39 -3.28 4.43
CA GLU A 22 -2.45 -4.26 5.51
C GLU A 22 -1.04 -4.51 6.03
N PHE A 23 -0.85 -4.30 7.33
CA PHE A 23 0.41 -4.56 8.02
C PHE A 23 0.45 -5.99 8.58
N ARG A 24 1.66 -6.52 8.76
CA ARG A 24 1.85 -7.85 9.39
C ARG A 24 1.33 -7.91 10.83
N SER A 25 1.21 -6.77 11.51
CA SER A 25 0.55 -6.63 12.81
C SER A 25 -0.98 -6.80 12.75
N ARG A 26 -1.55 -7.05 11.55
CA ARG A 26 -3.00 -7.05 11.24
C ARG A 26 -3.67 -5.69 11.32
N ALA A 27 -2.91 -4.61 11.54
CA ALA A 27 -3.44 -3.27 11.39
C ALA A 27 -3.75 -2.98 9.92
N ARG A 28 -4.92 -2.38 9.66
CA ARG A 28 -5.36 -1.99 8.32
C ARG A 28 -5.59 -0.50 8.28
N TYR A 29 -5.02 0.15 7.28
CA TYR A 29 -5.18 1.58 7.05
C TYR A 29 -5.68 1.82 5.64
N ARG A 30 -6.61 2.77 5.51
CA ARG A 30 -7.10 3.25 4.23
C ARG A 30 -6.68 4.69 4.07
N TYR A 31 -6.03 4.96 2.95
CA TYR A 31 -5.72 6.29 2.48
C TYR A 31 -6.71 6.61 1.36
N PHE A 32 -7.42 7.72 1.51
CA PHE A 32 -8.39 8.20 0.53
C PHE A 32 -7.75 9.30 -0.32
N GLU A 33 -8.29 9.51 -1.52
CA GLU A 33 -7.83 10.54 -2.47
C GLU A 33 -6.34 10.41 -2.86
N VAL A 34 -5.82 9.18 -2.90
CA VAL A 34 -4.44 8.89 -3.31
C VAL A 34 -4.35 8.97 -4.84
N PRO A 35 -3.54 9.88 -5.41
CA PRO A 35 -3.40 9.97 -6.85
C PRO A 35 -2.75 8.71 -7.44
N PRO A 36 -3.17 8.23 -8.62
CA PRO A 36 -2.61 7.05 -9.27
C PRO A 36 -1.07 7.02 -9.36
N PRO A 37 -0.36 8.14 -9.67
CA PRO A 37 1.10 8.15 -9.72
C PRO A 37 1.78 7.82 -8.38
N ILE A 38 1.13 8.12 -7.26
CA ILE A 38 1.63 7.80 -5.91
C ILE A 38 1.47 6.30 -5.64
N VAL A 39 0.37 5.70 -6.08
CA VAL A 39 0.15 4.24 -5.99
C VAL A 39 1.21 3.50 -6.81
N GLU A 40 1.45 3.93 -8.04
CA GLU A 40 2.48 3.34 -8.91
C GLU A 40 3.89 3.46 -8.30
N GLY A 41 4.24 4.64 -7.77
CA GLY A 41 5.52 4.85 -7.07
C GLY A 41 5.64 3.97 -5.83
N LEU A 42 4.56 3.85 -5.04
CA LEU A 42 4.51 2.95 -3.89
C LEU A 42 4.58 1.49 -4.28
N VAL A 43 4.08 1.07 -5.43
CA VAL A 43 4.19 -0.32 -5.94
C VAL A 43 5.57 -0.60 -6.54
N ALA A 44 6.22 0.39 -7.15
CA ALA A 44 7.56 0.27 -7.73
C ALA A 44 8.71 0.39 -6.70
N ALA A 45 8.48 1.03 -5.55
CA ALA A 45 9.53 1.29 -4.56
C ALA A 45 10.20 0.01 -3.99
N THR A 46 11.53 -0.01 -3.92
CA THR A 46 12.31 -1.16 -3.39
C THR A 46 12.14 -1.36 -1.88
N SER A 47 11.75 -0.31 -1.14
CA SER A 47 11.39 -0.36 0.27
C SER A 47 10.07 0.38 0.48
N LYS A 48 9.07 -0.31 1.05
CA LYS A 48 7.71 0.23 1.28
C LYS A 48 7.55 0.96 2.62
N GLY A 49 8.64 1.21 3.34
CA GLY A 49 8.60 1.71 4.72
C GLY A 49 9.69 2.74 5.05
N ARG A 50 10.35 3.30 4.03
CA ARG A 50 11.32 4.39 4.18
C ARG A 50 10.79 5.63 3.50
#